data_AF-A0A944GG61-F1
#
_entry.id   AF-A0A944GG61-F1
#
_cell.length_a   1.000
_cell.length_b   1.000
_cell.length_c   1.000
_cell.angle_alpha   90.00
_cell.angle_beta   90.00
_cell.angle_gamma   90.00
#
_symmetry.space_group_name_H-M   'P 1'
#
loop_
_entity.id
_entity.type
_entity.pdbx_description
1 polymer ?
#
loop_
_entity_poly.entity_id
_entity_poly.type
_entity_poly.pdbx_seq_one_letter_code
_entity_poly.pdbx_strand_id
1 'polypeptide(L)'
;MTEKNLPRDYYQKQMESEFALVDQQEKKPTLFLHACCGPCLTYPLSILIEHFDVTVGFFNPNIQPLEEYEKRLVTLESFLSKYSEDKGVKIPLVVNEEDFLKYNELFFDRSQDVEGGKVCLRCHAYRLS
;
A
#
# COMPACT_ATOMS: atom_id res chain seq x y z
N MET A 1 -22.41 24.10 3.74
CA MET A 1 -21.85 22.97 4.52
C MET A 1 -21.13 23.58 5.70
N THR A 2 -21.59 23.36 6.93
CA THR A 2 -20.92 23.87 8.13
C THR A 2 -19.67 23.05 8.40
N GLU A 3 -18.50 23.68 8.44
CA GLU A 3 -17.25 23.03 8.85
C GLU A 3 -17.42 22.44 10.25
N LYS A 4 -17.34 21.11 10.38
CA LYS A 4 -17.25 20.45 11.68
C LYS A 4 -15.85 20.72 12.22
N ASN A 5 -15.75 21.48 13.29
CA ASN A 5 -14.49 21.67 14.01
C ASN A 5 -14.20 20.41 14.83
N LEU A 6 -13.54 19.44 14.19
CA LEU A 6 -13.17 18.18 14.81
C LEU A 6 -11.98 18.39 15.76
N PRO A 7 -11.94 17.71 16.91
CA PRO A 7 -10.76 17.75 17.78
C PRO A 7 -9.55 17.18 17.03
N ARG A 8 -8.36 17.69 17.35
CA ARG A 8 -7.10 17.32 16.67
C ARG A 8 -6.82 15.81 16.69
N ASP A 9 -7.30 15.10 17.71
CA ASP A 9 -7.09 13.68 17.93
C ASP A 9 -8.24 12.79 17.42
N TYR A 10 -9.19 13.35 16.67
CA TYR A 10 -10.39 12.63 16.22
C TYR A 10 -10.07 11.30 15.52
N TYR A 11 -9.16 11.31 14.53
CA TYR A 11 -8.80 10.10 13.78
C TYR A 11 -8.05 9.07 14.61
N GLN A 12 -7.21 9.52 15.55
CA GLN A 12 -6.52 8.64 16.46
C GLN A 12 -7.52 7.89 17.35
N LYS A 13 -8.46 8.61 17.96
CA LYS A 13 -9.52 8.02 18.79
C LYS A 13 -10.41 7.07 18.00
N GLN A 14 -10.73 7.42 16.76
CA GLN A 14 -11.51 6.55 15.88
C GLN A 14 -10.74 5.26 15.61
N MET A 15 -9.46 5.35 15.23
CA MET A 15 -8.60 4.19 14.99
C MET A 15 -8.45 3.29 16.22
N GLU A 16 -8.20 3.86 17.40
CA GLU A 16 -8.11 3.13 18.67
C GLU A 16 -9.43 2.41 19.01
N SER A 17 -10.57 3.02 18.69
CA SER A 17 -11.88 2.39 18.88
C SER A 17 -12.08 1.21 17.94
N GLU A 18 -11.66 1.31 16.67
CA GLU A 18 -11.73 0.20 15.71
C GLU A 18 -10.80 -0.95 16.12
N PHE A 19 -9.58 -0.66 16.58
CA PHE A 19 -8.66 -1.68 17.09
C PHE A 19 -9.23 -2.40 18.31
N ALA A 20 -9.86 -1.68 19.24
CA ALA A 20 -10.52 -2.31 20.38
C ALA A 20 -11.65 -3.27 19.98
N LEU A 21 -12.34 -3.02 18.87
CA LEU A 21 -13.35 -3.94 18.32
C LEU A 21 -12.70 -5.16 17.64
N VAL A 22 -11.58 -4.96 16.95
CA VAL A 22 -10.79 -6.04 16.34
C VAL A 22 -10.22 -6.98 17.40
N ASP A 23 -9.68 -6.44 18.48
CA ASP A 23 -9.05 -7.22 19.55
C ASP A 23 -10.05 -8.04 20.39
N GLN A 24 -11.35 -7.74 20.30
CA GLN A 24 -12.41 -8.53 20.92
C GLN A 24 -12.76 -9.80 20.13
N GLN A 25 -12.26 -9.94 18.90
CA GLN A 25 -12.51 -11.13 18.09
C GLN A 25 -11.72 -12.32 18.63
N GLU A 26 -12.32 -13.52 18.62
CA GLU A 26 -11.65 -14.75 19.08
C GLU A 26 -10.39 -15.09 18.28
N LYS A 27 -10.34 -14.63 17.02
CA LYS A 27 -9.21 -14.84 16.11
C LYS A 27 -8.76 -13.51 15.54
N LYS A 28 -7.44 -13.37 15.45
CA LYS A 28 -6.80 -12.24 14.80
C LYS A 28 -7.18 -12.22 13.31
N PRO A 29 -7.82 -11.14 12.81
CA PRO A 29 -8.22 -11.08 11.41
C PRO A 29 -7.01 -10.86 10.50
N THR A 30 -7.11 -11.34 9.26
CA THR A 30 -6.09 -11.11 8.23
C THR A 30 -6.27 -9.75 7.56
N LEU A 31 -5.17 -9.07 7.26
CA LEU A 31 -5.18 -7.80 6.53
C LEU A 31 -4.18 -7.83 5.36
N PHE A 32 -4.66 -7.55 4.14
CA PHE A 32 -3.80 -7.37 2.99
C PHE A 32 -3.44 -5.89 2.83
N LEU A 33 -2.16 -5.56 2.93
CA LEU A 33 -1.66 -4.19 2.93
C LEU A 33 -0.81 -3.92 1.67
N HIS A 34 -1.27 -3.00 0.84
CA HIS A 34 -0.52 -2.56 -0.32
C HIS A 34 0.66 -1.64 0.06
N ALA A 35 1.80 -1.82 -0.58
CA ALA A 35 2.97 -0.95 -0.45
C ALA A 35 3.62 -0.69 -1.81
N CYS A 36 4.06 0.54 -2.04
CA CYS A 36 4.83 0.92 -3.24
C CYS A 36 6.34 1.08 -2.96
N CYS A 37 6.79 1.00 -1.71
CA CYS A 37 8.19 0.91 -1.26
C CYS A 37 8.26 0.59 0.24
N GLY A 38 9.45 0.28 0.77
CA GLY A 38 9.67 -0.02 2.19
C GLY A 38 9.21 1.09 3.17
N PRO A 39 9.60 2.37 2.99
CA PRO A 39 9.22 3.45 3.90
C PRO A 39 7.72 3.63 4.12
N CYS A 40 6.88 3.28 3.13
CA CYS A 40 5.41 3.34 3.25
C CYS A 40 4.86 2.48 4.39
N LEU A 41 5.62 1.50 4.86
CA LEU A 41 5.19 0.54 5.86
C LEU A 41 5.74 0.78 7.27
N THR A 42 6.60 1.77 7.44
CA THR A 42 7.26 2.03 8.73
C THR A 42 6.27 2.32 9.86
N TYR A 43 5.32 3.22 9.65
CA TYR A 43 4.26 3.53 10.61
C TYR A 43 3.06 2.56 10.54
N PRO A 44 2.53 2.20 9.36
CA PRO A 44 1.39 1.27 9.31
C PRO A 44 1.68 -0.07 9.97
N LEU A 45 2.85 -0.69 9.72
CA LEU A 45 3.17 -1.96 10.39
C LEU A 45 3.39 -1.78 11.87
N SER A 46 3.95 -0.65 12.35
CA SER A 46 4.18 -0.44 13.78
C SER A 46 2.91 -0.48 14.63
N ILE A 47 1.74 -0.26 14.02
CA ILE A 47 0.46 -0.32 14.71
C ILE A 47 -0.40 -1.51 14.27
N LEU A 48 -0.40 -1.89 12.98
CA LEU A 48 -1.32 -2.90 12.47
C LEU A 48 -0.93 -4.33 12.85
N ILE A 49 0.37 -4.62 13.01
CA ILE A 49 0.83 -6.00 13.28
C ILE A 49 0.43 -6.51 14.67
N GLU A 50 0.02 -5.64 15.59
CA GLU A 50 -0.52 -6.05 16.89
C GLU A 50 -1.94 -6.59 16.76
N HIS A 51 -2.74 -5.99 15.85
CA HIS A 51 -4.17 -6.26 15.68
C HIS A 51 -4.51 -7.19 14.51
N PHE A 52 -3.65 -7.31 13.49
CA PHE A 52 -3.93 -8.07 12.27
C PHE A 52 -2.81 -9.03 11.86
N ASP A 53 -3.18 -10.14 11.24
CA ASP A 53 -2.26 -11.02 10.50
C ASP A 53 -2.01 -10.40 9.12
N VAL A 54 -0.94 -9.62 9.02
CA VAL A 54 -0.66 -8.78 7.85
C VAL A 54 0.05 -9.58 6.75
N THR A 55 -0.46 -9.47 5.52
CA THR A 55 0.24 -9.82 4.29
C THR A 55 0.47 -8.56 3.46
N VAL A 56 1.67 -8.37 2.93
CA VAL A 56 2.02 -7.19 2.14
C VAL A 56 1.95 -7.49 0.65
N GLY A 57 1.34 -6.59 -0.12
CA GLY A 57 1.30 -6.63 -1.58
C GLY A 57 2.14 -5.52 -2.20
N PHE A 58 3.06 -5.85 -3.10
CA PHE A 58 3.77 -4.90 -3.94
C PHE A 58 3.17 -4.84 -5.34
N PHE A 59 2.63 -3.67 -5.71
CA PHE A 59 1.97 -3.45 -7.00
C PHE A 59 1.99 -1.98 -7.39
N ASN A 60 2.81 -1.58 -8.37
CA ASN A 60 2.69 -0.26 -8.98
C ASN A 60 3.41 -0.18 -10.35
N PRO A 61 2.72 -0.48 -11.47
CA PRO A 61 3.29 -0.40 -12.81
C PRO A 61 3.69 1.00 -13.25
N ASN A 62 3.23 2.04 -12.54
CA ASN A 62 3.64 3.42 -12.82
C ASN A 62 5.05 3.75 -12.31
N ILE A 63 5.69 2.88 -11.53
CA ILE A 63 7.07 3.09 -11.13
C ILE A 63 7.95 2.90 -12.37
N GLN A 64 8.60 3.98 -12.78
CA GLN A 64 9.48 4.03 -13.93
C GLN A 64 10.75 4.83 -13.57
N PRO A 65 11.90 4.50 -14.16
CA PRO A 65 12.14 3.34 -15.05
C PRO A 65 12.19 2.01 -14.26
N LEU A 66 12.42 0.88 -14.95
CA LEU A 66 12.44 -0.46 -14.32
C LEU A 66 13.42 -0.52 -13.13
N GLU A 67 14.56 0.17 -13.23
CA GLU A 67 15.57 0.19 -12.17
C GLU A 67 15.04 0.80 -10.87
N GLU A 68 14.10 1.76 -10.95
CA GLU A 68 13.45 2.33 -9.76
C GLU A 68 12.43 1.34 -9.16
N TYR A 69 11.73 0.57 -9.99
CA TYR A 69 10.83 -0.48 -9.52
C TYR A 69 11.61 -1.55 -8.74
N GLU A 70 12.70 -2.05 -9.32
CA GLU A 70 13.58 -3.04 -8.69
C GLU A 70 14.16 -2.51 -7.37
N LYS A 71 14.66 -1.26 -7.36
CA LYS A 71 15.17 -0.64 -6.11
C LYS A 71 14.11 -0.58 -5.02
N ARG A 72 12.87 -0.21 -5.37
CA ARG A 72 11.76 -0.12 -4.39
C ARG A 72 11.35 -1.49 -3.88
N LEU A 73 11.33 -2.51 -4.75
CA LEU A 73 11.04 -3.88 -4.38
C LEU A 73 12.11 -4.43 -3.42
N VAL A 74 13.40 -4.33 -3.79
CA VAL A 74 14.51 -4.77 -2.94
C VAL A 74 14.51 -4.05 -1.59
N THR A 75 14.21 -2.75 -1.58
CA THR A 75 14.10 -1.98 -0.34
C THR A 75 12.94 -2.49 0.53
N LEU A 76 11.81 -2.81 -0.08
CA LEU A 76 10.65 -3.35 0.62
C LEU A 76 10.93 -4.74 1.19
N GLU A 77 11.53 -5.64 0.40
CA GLU A 77 11.95 -6.97 0.83
C GLU A 77 12.91 -6.90 2.02
N SER A 78 13.93 -6.05 1.92
CA SER A 78 14.92 -5.84 2.97
C SER A 78 14.27 -5.30 4.26
N PHE A 79 13.37 -4.33 4.13
CA PHE A 79 12.62 -3.78 5.25
C PHE A 79 11.74 -4.86 5.92
N LEU A 80 10.96 -5.62 5.15
CA LEU A 80 10.08 -6.65 5.70
C LEU A 80 10.85 -7.79 6.36
N SER A 81 11.97 -8.20 5.77
CA SER A 81 12.87 -9.20 6.35
C SER A 81 13.36 -8.73 7.72
N LYS A 82 13.90 -7.50 7.80
CA LYS A 82 14.43 -6.96 9.04
C LYS A 82 13.34 -6.74 10.10
N TYR A 83 12.20 -6.18 9.68
CA TYR A 83 11.06 -5.93 10.56
C TYR A 83 10.50 -7.23 11.13
N SER A 84 10.38 -8.27 10.30
CA SER A 84 9.92 -9.61 10.71
C SER A 84 10.85 -10.23 11.75
N GLU A 85 12.17 -10.13 11.55
CA GLU A 85 13.18 -10.57 12.52
C GLU A 85 13.06 -9.80 13.84
N ASP A 86 13.05 -8.46 13.78
CA ASP A 86 13.05 -7.61 14.97
C ASP A 86 11.77 -7.77 15.82
N LYS A 87 10.64 -8.08 15.18
CA LYS A 87 9.34 -8.28 15.85
C LYS A 87 9.02 -9.75 16.14
N GLY A 88 9.79 -10.69 15.61
CA GLY A 88 9.52 -12.12 15.75
C GLY A 88 8.20 -12.55 15.10
N VAL A 89 7.78 -11.87 14.02
CA VAL A 89 6.54 -12.17 13.28
C VAL A 89 6.87 -12.47 11.83
N LYS A 90 6.09 -13.33 11.17
CA LYS A 90 6.24 -13.60 9.73
C LYS A 90 5.27 -12.72 8.96
N ILE A 91 5.80 -11.87 8.07
CA ILE A 91 5.00 -11.03 7.17
C ILE A 91 5.20 -11.49 5.72
N PRO A 92 4.24 -12.19 5.11
CA PRO A 92 4.35 -12.60 3.71
C PRO A 92 4.35 -11.39 2.76
N LEU A 93 5.15 -11.48 1.69
CA LEU A 93 5.15 -10.53 0.59
C LEU A 93 4.60 -11.20 -0.67
N VAL A 94 3.63 -10.56 -1.30
CA VAL A 94 3.10 -10.91 -2.62
C VAL A 94 3.55 -9.83 -3.59
N VAL A 95 4.31 -10.21 -4.60
CA VAL A 95 4.74 -9.33 -5.69
C VAL A 95 3.87 -9.64 -6.90
N ASN A 96 3.19 -8.62 -7.44
CA ASN A 96 2.45 -8.81 -8.69
C ASN A 96 3.42 -8.84 -9.86
N GLU A 97 3.20 -9.75 -10.81
CA GLU A 97 3.96 -9.78 -12.05
C GLU A 97 3.49 -8.63 -12.95
N GLU A 98 4.41 -7.73 -13.30
CA GLU A 98 4.10 -6.57 -14.13
C GLU A 98 4.70 -6.70 -15.52
N ASP A 99 3.86 -6.46 -16.53
CA ASP A 99 4.30 -6.27 -17.91
C ASP A 99 4.60 -4.77 -18.14
N PHE A 100 5.82 -4.37 -17.80
CA PHE A 100 6.30 -2.99 -17.96
C PHE A 100 6.24 -2.51 -19.42
N LEU A 101 6.45 -3.41 -20.37
CA LEU A 101 6.38 -3.08 -21.80
C LEU A 101 4.94 -2.73 -22.17
N LYS A 102 4.00 -3.59 -21.81
CA LYS A 102 2.56 -3.35 -22.03
C LYS A 102 2.08 -2.08 -21.34
N TYR A 103 2.50 -1.83 -20.10
CA TYR A 103 2.14 -0.57 -19.42
C TYR A 103 2.69 0.64 -20.18
N ASN A 104 3.95 0.60 -20.60
CA ASN A 104 4.54 1.71 -21.35
C ASN A 104 3.89 1.93 -22.72
N GLU A 105 3.51 0.85 -23.41
CA GLU A 105 2.74 0.92 -24.65
C GLU A 105 1.33 1.49 -24.42
N LEU A 106 0.65 1.12 -23.34
CA LEU A 106 -0.69 1.61 -23.02
C LEU A 106 -0.70 3.08 -22.59
N PHE A 107 0.41 3.62 -22.09
CA PHE A 107 0.48 4.95 -21.49
C PHE A 107 1.59 5.83 -22.11
N PHE A 108 2.04 5.55 -23.33
CA PHE A 108 3.08 6.33 -24.01
C PHE A 108 2.69 7.80 -24.23
N ASP A 109 1.39 8.06 -24.41
CA ASP A 109 0.80 9.37 -24.69
C ASP A 109 0.51 10.19 -23.43
N ARG A 110 0.85 9.68 -22.24
CA ARG A 110 0.48 10.30 -20.95
C ARG A 110 0.96 11.74 -20.77
N SER A 111 2.12 12.10 -21.33
CA SER A 111 2.67 13.45 -21.25
C SER A 111 1.97 14.46 -22.16
N GLN A 112 1.16 13.97 -23.11
CA GLN A 112 0.43 14.79 -24.07
C GLN A 112 -1.01 15.07 -23.65
N ASP A 113 -1.47 14.45 -22.55
CA ASP A 113 -2.81 14.65 -22.00
C ASP A 113 -2.78 15.55 -20.77
N VAL A 114 -3.96 16.04 -20.38
CA VAL A 114 -4.14 16.84 -19.16
C VAL A 114 -4.54 15.97 -17.98
N GLU A 115 -4.30 16.45 -16.77
CA GLU A 115 -4.83 15.82 -15.56
C GLU A 115 -6.36 15.72 -15.64
N GLY A 116 -6.90 14.53 -15.36
CA GLY A 116 -8.32 14.22 -15.53
C GLY A 116 -8.75 13.91 -16.97
N GLY A 117 -7.81 13.81 -17.91
CA GLY A 117 -8.06 13.49 -19.32
C GLY A 117 -8.39 12.02 -19.61
N LYS A 118 -8.32 11.65 -20.88
CA LYS A 118 -8.62 10.30 -21.37
C LYS A 118 -7.63 9.27 -20.84
N VAL A 119 -6.36 9.66 -20.68
CA VAL A 119 -5.31 8.82 -20.11
C VAL A 119 -5.61 8.46 -18.65
N CYS A 120 -6.15 9.39 -17.85
CA CYS A 120 -6.57 9.09 -16.47
C CYS A 120 -7.68 8.03 -16.44
N LEU A 121 -8.69 8.15 -17.32
CA LEU A 121 -9.76 7.14 -17.42
C LEU A 121 -9.23 5.77 -17.83
N ARG A 122 -8.25 5.71 -18.76
CA ARG A 122 -7.57 4.47 -19.15
C ARG A 122 -6.79 3.86 -17.98
N CYS A 123 -6.11 4.69 -17.19
CA CYS A 123 -5.40 4.25 -15.98
C CYS A 123 -6.38 3.65 -14.96
N HIS A 124 -7.52 4.30 -14.73
CA HIS A 124 -8.55 3.77 -13.83
C HIS A 124 -9.08 2.41 -14.34
N ALA A 125 -9.40 2.31 -15.64
CA ALA A 125 -9.85 1.06 -16.23
C ALA A 125 -8.82 -0.07 -16.09
N TYR A 126 -7.55 0.22 -16.36
CA TYR A 126 -6.44 -0.74 -16.21
C TYR A 126 -6.27 -1.24 -14.75
N ARG A 127 -6.56 -0.40 -13.75
CA ARG A 127 -6.43 -0.76 -12.33
C ARG A 127 -7.64 -1.51 -11.77
N LEU A 128 -8.78 -1.46 -12.45
CA LEU A 128 -10.03 -2.09 -12.03
C LEU A 128 -10.36 -3.37 -12.81
N SER A 129 -9.56 -3.70 -13.83
CA SER A 129 -9.65 -4.95 -14.60
C SER A 129 -8.85 -6.07 -13.97
#